data_AF-A0A8T5RBQ5-F1
#
_entry.id   AF-A0A8T5RBQ5-F1
#
_cell.length_a   1.000
_cell.length_b   1.000
_cell.length_c   1.000
_cell.angle_alpha   90.00
_cell.angle_beta   90.00
_cell.angle_gamma   90.00
#
_symmetry.space_group_name_H-M   'P 1'
#
loop_
_entity.id
_entity.type
_entity.pdbx_description
1 polymer ?
#
loop_
_entity_poly.entity_id
_entity_poly.type
_entity_poly.pdbx_seq_one_letter_code
_entity_poly.pdbx_strand_id
1 'polypeptide(L)'
;NLVKYAGIMNDEGRYIGRAGLGAVMGSKNLKAIAIYGTQRVQIADSSIGKELLKEAEDAKRGDLLKSITPFLFTLYGTNCYLDIGMALGDTPGYYFTQNEFFASKLTGKTLREEYPVLDYGCAGCTMRCGKVTIVEHEDKEISVDGPEYESVAAFGTLCGVFDSKEVILSHHMCNVYGFDTISGGVSIAFLIYLVENNLGIDNIKAHLKDIEIGEIKWGNKDLLLKLIDKIAKREGIGNILAEGVRAMAKEFQVDPELAAHVKGLEMPMHDPRAFAGQALSYITCYMGASHEKCDWFSAEMGLFSYTNLRIKSGDRTTIKSREKGVINLQNLRAIDDSAVNCNFINPTFDHIIKHINAATGIDYTKKTLLLVGERINTLKRLISCNLGITRDDDRLPEHLNKVLKSGKTEGIKLDLTENLKKYYKIRGWDWETGWPTKETLEELNI
;
A
#
# COMPACT_ATOMS: atom_id res chain seq x y z
N ASN A 1 -3.95 -22.42 4.71
CA ASN A 1 -5.39 -22.16 4.45
C ASN A 1 -5.68 -21.35 3.19
N LEU A 2 -4.70 -20.90 2.40
CA LEU A 2 -4.95 -20.26 1.08
C LEU A 2 -5.84 -19.02 1.12
N VAL A 3 -5.81 -18.22 2.19
CA VAL A 3 -6.44 -16.88 2.24
C VAL A 3 -5.96 -16.08 1.02
N LYS A 4 -6.86 -15.47 0.24
CA LYS A 4 -6.51 -14.90 -1.08
C LYS A 4 -5.54 -13.74 -1.03
N TYR A 5 -5.45 -13.07 0.12
CA TYR A 5 -4.51 -12.01 0.41
C TYR A 5 -3.44 -12.43 1.44
N ALA A 6 -3.14 -13.73 1.53
CA ALA A 6 -1.95 -14.21 2.26
C ALA A 6 -0.65 -13.76 1.56
N GLY A 7 0.36 -13.43 2.34
CA GLY A 7 1.70 -13.06 1.86
C GLY A 7 2.78 -13.89 2.53
N ILE A 8 4.02 -13.44 2.43
CA ILE A 8 5.18 -14.18 2.95
C ILE A 8 5.88 -13.31 3.99
N MET A 9 6.01 -13.84 5.20
CA MET A 9 6.67 -13.16 6.32
C MET A 9 8.15 -13.59 6.41
N ASN A 10 9.01 -12.64 6.78
CA ASN A 10 10.39 -12.87 7.21
C ASN A 10 10.70 -11.92 8.38
N ASP A 11 11.71 -12.25 9.18
CA ASP A 11 12.18 -11.40 10.30
C ASP A 11 11.04 -10.84 11.19
N GLU A 12 10.10 -11.71 11.57
CA GLU A 12 8.96 -11.47 12.49
C GLU A 12 7.86 -10.50 12.02
N GLY A 13 8.15 -9.50 11.18
CA GLY A 13 7.14 -8.57 10.63
C GLY A 13 7.46 -7.99 9.26
N ARG A 14 8.55 -8.43 8.60
CA ARG A 14 8.81 -8.05 7.22
C ARG A 14 7.94 -8.85 6.27
N TYR A 15 7.19 -8.14 5.44
CA TYR A 15 6.10 -8.72 4.67
C TYR A 15 6.31 -8.55 3.16
N ILE A 16 6.43 -9.66 2.45
CA ILE A 16 6.29 -9.71 0.99
C ILE A 16 4.80 -9.88 0.71
N GLY A 17 4.16 -8.73 0.57
CA GLY A 17 2.74 -8.60 0.77
C GLY A 17 1.89 -8.43 -0.48
N ARG A 18 0.59 -8.52 -0.21
CA ARG A 18 -0.56 -8.25 -1.10
C ARG A 18 -0.61 -9.20 -2.31
N ALA A 19 -1.79 -9.25 -2.95
CA ALA A 19 -2.06 -10.07 -4.13
C ALA A 19 -1.83 -11.60 -3.97
N GLY A 20 -1.72 -12.12 -2.75
CA GLY A 20 -1.89 -13.55 -2.49
C GLY A 20 -0.67 -14.44 -2.73
N LEU A 21 0.56 -13.91 -2.78
CA LEU A 21 1.75 -14.73 -2.99
C LEU A 21 1.94 -15.81 -1.91
N GLY A 22 1.53 -15.54 -0.67
CA GLY A 22 1.52 -16.53 0.41
C GLY A 22 0.54 -17.68 0.16
N ALA A 23 -0.59 -17.40 -0.51
CA ALA A 23 -1.53 -18.44 -0.93
C ALA A 23 -0.93 -19.32 -2.03
N VAL A 24 -0.19 -18.73 -2.96
CA VAL A 24 0.55 -19.48 -4.00
C VAL A 24 1.66 -20.33 -3.38
N MET A 25 2.39 -19.80 -2.39
CA MET A 25 3.39 -20.57 -1.65
C MET A 25 2.74 -21.75 -0.90
N GLY A 26 1.63 -21.50 -0.20
CA GLY A 26 0.88 -22.52 0.51
C GLY A 26 0.24 -23.57 -0.39
N SER A 27 -0.21 -23.21 -1.60
CA SER A 27 -0.79 -24.19 -2.55
C SER A 27 0.24 -25.17 -3.10
N LYS A 28 1.52 -24.83 -3.00
CA LYS A 28 2.65 -25.70 -3.33
C LYS A 28 3.14 -26.51 -2.13
N ASN A 29 2.43 -26.50 -1.01
CA ASN A 29 2.82 -27.12 0.26
C ASN A 29 4.22 -26.67 0.74
N LEU A 30 4.64 -25.45 0.40
CA LEU A 30 5.92 -24.89 0.82
C LEU A 30 5.71 -24.05 2.08
N LYS A 31 6.24 -24.50 3.22
CA LYS A 31 6.06 -23.80 4.51
C LYS A 31 7.04 -22.64 4.70
N ALA A 32 8.30 -22.82 4.33
CA ALA A 32 9.35 -21.84 4.53
C ALA A 32 10.53 -22.07 3.55
N ILE A 33 11.35 -21.04 3.37
CA ILE A 33 12.65 -21.12 2.71
C ILE A 33 13.68 -20.57 3.71
N ALA A 34 14.65 -21.38 4.10
CA ALA A 34 15.76 -20.96 4.95
C ALA A 34 17.01 -20.75 4.10
N ILE A 35 17.63 -19.58 4.21
CA ILE A 35 18.79 -19.19 3.39
C ILE A 35 19.95 -18.82 4.32
N TYR A 36 21.13 -19.38 4.06
CA TYR A 36 22.38 -19.02 4.71
C TYR A 36 23.47 -18.83 3.65
N GLY A 37 24.25 -17.76 3.74
CA GLY A 37 25.31 -17.46 2.81
C GLY A 37 26.42 -16.62 3.42
N THR A 38 27.67 -16.96 3.10
CA THR A 38 28.89 -16.22 3.52
C THR A 38 29.64 -15.62 2.34
N GLN A 39 29.15 -15.84 1.12
CA GLN A 39 29.74 -15.31 -0.10
C GLN A 39 29.56 -13.79 -0.16
N ARG A 40 30.58 -13.10 -0.70
CA ARG A 40 30.52 -11.65 -0.91
C ARG A 40 29.97 -11.36 -2.31
N VAL A 41 29.00 -10.45 -2.39
CA VAL A 41 28.53 -9.91 -3.67
C VAL A 41 29.66 -9.08 -4.29
N GLN A 42 29.99 -9.34 -5.55
CA GLN A 42 30.98 -8.56 -6.29
C GLN A 42 30.36 -7.22 -6.71
N ILE A 43 31.10 -6.14 -6.50
CA ILE A 43 30.71 -4.77 -6.85
C ILE A 43 31.71 -4.30 -7.92
N ALA A 44 31.21 -3.81 -9.06
CA ALA A 44 32.06 -3.40 -10.17
C ALA A 44 33.03 -2.27 -9.80
N ASP A 45 32.54 -1.22 -9.12
CA ASP A 45 33.35 -0.13 -8.59
C ASP A 45 33.06 0.13 -7.10
N SER A 46 33.83 -0.53 -6.24
CA SER A 46 33.72 -0.34 -4.78
C SER A 46 34.23 1.02 -4.28
N SER A 47 34.98 1.78 -5.08
CA SER A 47 35.50 3.09 -4.68
C SER A 47 34.40 4.14 -4.66
N ILE A 48 33.53 4.14 -5.69
CA ILE A 48 32.34 4.97 -5.77
C ILE A 48 31.37 4.62 -4.62
N GLY A 49 31.24 3.35 -4.25
CA GLY A 49 30.38 2.94 -3.14
C GLY A 49 30.72 3.62 -1.80
N LYS A 50 32.02 3.86 -1.53
CA LYS A 50 32.46 4.58 -0.32
C LYS A 50 32.15 6.06 -0.38
N GLU A 51 32.31 6.68 -1.56
CA GLU A 51 31.95 8.09 -1.78
C GLU A 51 30.44 8.29 -1.56
N LEU A 52 29.62 7.43 -2.18
CA LEU A 52 28.16 7.49 -2.05
C LEU A 52 27.68 7.26 -0.62
N LEU A 53 28.30 6.34 0.12
CA LEU A 53 27.99 6.14 1.55
C LEU A 53 28.29 7.42 2.34
N LYS A 54 29.42 8.07 2.07
CA LYS A 54 29.79 9.32 2.73
C LYS A 54 28.82 10.45 2.36
N GLU A 55 28.44 10.58 1.09
CA GLU A 55 27.42 11.55 0.65
C GLU A 55 26.08 11.33 1.37
N ALA A 56 25.65 10.06 1.53
CA ALA A 56 24.42 9.72 2.24
C ALA A 56 24.51 10.07 3.74
N GLU A 57 25.64 9.81 4.38
CA GLU A 57 25.88 10.21 5.78
C GLU A 57 25.90 11.73 5.96
N ASP A 58 26.56 12.46 5.06
CA ASP A 58 26.67 13.92 5.10
C ASP A 58 25.31 14.57 4.85
N ALA A 59 24.50 14.03 3.94
CA ALA A 59 23.12 14.46 3.72
C ALA A 59 22.25 14.31 4.97
N LYS A 60 22.48 13.27 5.78
CA LYS A 60 21.77 13.06 7.06
C LYS A 60 22.21 14.03 8.16
N ARG A 61 23.47 14.51 8.12
CA ARG A 61 24.04 15.42 9.14
C ARG A 61 23.82 16.91 8.84
N GLY A 62 23.75 17.29 7.56
CA GLY A 62 23.93 18.69 7.15
C GLY A 62 22.69 19.56 6.97
N ASP A 63 21.48 19.00 6.88
CA ASP A 63 20.29 19.77 6.49
C ASP A 63 19.00 19.26 7.15
N LEU A 64 18.51 20.01 8.13
CA LEU A 64 17.31 19.66 8.92
C LEU A 64 16.04 19.59 8.06
N LEU A 65 15.93 20.43 7.01
CA LEU A 65 14.77 20.44 6.10
C LEU A 65 14.78 19.23 5.16
N LYS A 66 15.96 18.78 4.71
CA LYS A 66 16.11 17.52 3.95
C LYS A 66 15.96 16.27 4.82
N SER A 67 16.02 16.42 6.13
CA SER A 67 16.00 15.33 7.08
C SER A 67 14.67 15.15 7.80
N ILE A 68 13.65 15.98 7.54
CA ILE A 68 12.39 15.91 8.29
C ILE A 68 11.64 14.59 8.04
N THR A 69 11.55 14.13 6.80
CA THR A 69 10.89 12.86 6.48
C THR A 69 11.65 11.66 7.09
N PRO A 70 12.98 11.51 6.90
CA PRO A 70 13.75 10.49 7.63
C PRO A 70 13.63 10.59 9.15
N PHE A 71 13.57 11.80 9.71
CA PHE A 71 13.40 12.03 11.14
C PHE A 71 12.03 11.54 11.63
N LEU A 72 10.95 11.86 10.92
CA LEU A 72 9.60 11.39 11.24
C LEU A 72 9.48 9.88 11.14
N PHE A 73 10.08 9.25 10.12
CA PHE A 73 10.12 7.79 10.02
C PHE A 73 10.94 7.16 11.15
N THR A 74 12.08 7.74 11.51
CA THR A 74 12.89 7.25 12.65
C THR A 74 12.04 7.33 13.92
N LEU A 75 11.44 8.49 14.17
CA LEU A 75 10.70 8.75 15.39
C LEU A 75 9.39 7.96 15.41
N TYR A 76 8.47 8.12 14.48
CA TYR A 76 7.13 7.54 14.59
C TYR A 76 6.85 6.37 13.65
N GLY A 77 7.86 5.90 12.90
CA GLY A 77 7.67 4.88 11.88
C GLY A 77 6.80 5.43 10.75
N THR A 78 6.19 4.56 9.96
CA THR A 78 5.23 5.02 8.95
C THR A 78 3.98 5.63 9.57
N ASN A 79 3.64 5.27 10.82
CA ASN A 79 2.50 5.82 11.55
C ASN A 79 2.62 7.32 11.89
N CYS A 80 3.76 7.97 11.56
CA CYS A 80 3.83 9.42 11.46
C CYS A 80 2.77 10.00 10.51
N TYR A 81 2.35 9.19 9.53
CA TYR A 81 1.45 9.61 8.47
C TYR A 81 -0.01 9.73 8.94
N LEU A 82 -0.42 9.09 10.06
CA LEU A 82 -1.83 9.12 10.47
C LEU A 82 -2.36 10.54 10.69
N ASP A 83 -1.60 11.37 11.41
CA ASP A 83 -1.94 12.78 11.65
C ASP A 83 -1.97 13.59 10.35
N ILE A 84 -1.00 13.35 9.45
CA ILE A 84 -0.90 14.03 8.15
C ILE A 84 -2.12 13.66 7.29
N GLY A 85 -2.41 12.37 7.18
CA GLY A 85 -3.52 11.86 6.38
C GLY A 85 -4.87 12.33 6.92
N MET A 86 -5.06 12.35 8.24
CA MET A 86 -6.27 12.93 8.84
C MET A 86 -6.41 14.43 8.53
N ALA A 87 -5.34 15.21 8.63
CA ALA A 87 -5.36 16.64 8.34
C ALA A 87 -5.73 16.95 6.87
N LEU A 88 -5.34 16.07 5.95
CA LEU A 88 -5.59 16.20 4.51
C LEU A 88 -6.89 15.52 4.04
N GLY A 89 -7.57 14.75 4.91
CA GLY A 89 -8.71 13.91 4.56
C GLY A 89 -8.35 12.69 3.71
N ASP A 90 -7.09 12.26 3.78
CA ASP A 90 -6.54 11.12 3.06
C ASP A 90 -6.69 9.81 3.84
N THR A 91 -6.58 9.84 5.17
CA THR A 91 -6.87 8.64 5.98
C THR A 91 -8.37 8.33 5.91
N PRO A 92 -8.80 7.17 5.38
CA PRO A 92 -10.21 6.81 5.34
C PRO A 92 -10.72 6.30 6.69
N GLY A 93 -12.00 6.50 6.94
CA GLY A 93 -12.70 5.99 8.12
C GLY A 93 -14.05 5.37 7.76
N TYR A 94 -14.50 4.44 8.61
CA TYR A 94 -15.81 3.78 8.48
C TYR A 94 -16.06 3.25 7.06
N TYR A 95 -15.16 2.39 6.57
CA TYR A 95 -15.16 1.86 5.20
C TYR A 95 -15.25 2.94 4.10
N PHE A 96 -14.33 3.90 4.11
CA PHE A 96 -14.25 4.99 3.12
C PHE A 96 -15.52 5.86 3.04
N THR A 97 -16.38 5.86 4.07
CA THR A 97 -17.58 6.72 4.09
C THR A 97 -17.33 8.07 4.76
N GLN A 98 -16.22 8.20 5.49
CA GLN A 98 -15.86 9.38 6.24
C GLN A 98 -14.34 9.60 6.19
N ASN A 99 -13.92 10.86 6.28
CA ASN A 99 -12.51 11.24 6.44
C ASN A 99 -12.32 12.35 7.48
N GLU A 100 -13.28 12.49 8.38
CA GLU A 100 -13.22 13.38 9.53
C GLU A 100 -13.66 12.59 10.76
N PHE A 101 -12.74 12.39 11.68
CA PHE A 101 -12.90 11.63 12.91
C PHE A 101 -11.74 11.94 13.85
N PHE A 102 -11.85 11.53 15.11
CA PHE A 102 -10.81 11.74 16.11
C PHE A 102 -10.10 10.42 16.43
N ALA A 103 -8.86 10.27 15.97
CA ALA A 103 -8.05 9.07 16.17
C ALA A 103 -6.75 9.33 16.93
N SER A 104 -6.75 10.31 17.85
CA SER A 104 -5.54 10.71 18.60
C SER A 104 -4.84 9.54 19.30
N LYS A 105 -5.62 8.58 19.82
CA LYS A 105 -5.10 7.37 20.46
C LYS A 105 -4.21 6.53 19.53
N LEU A 106 -4.52 6.52 18.23
CA LEU A 106 -3.86 5.66 17.25
C LEU A 106 -2.58 6.27 16.64
N THR A 107 -2.24 7.51 16.99
CA THR A 107 -1.12 8.24 16.36
C THR A 107 0.22 7.62 16.70
N GLY A 108 1.22 7.81 15.83
CA GLY A 108 2.59 7.36 16.10
C GLY A 108 3.18 8.03 17.35
N LYS A 109 2.72 9.24 17.69
CA LYS A 109 3.05 9.91 18.94
C LYS A 109 2.49 9.17 20.15
N THR A 110 1.18 8.91 20.17
CA THR A 110 0.54 8.21 21.29
C THR A 110 1.07 6.80 21.48
N LEU A 111 1.39 6.09 20.40
CA LEU A 111 2.04 4.78 20.46
C LEU A 111 3.32 4.82 21.32
N ARG A 112 4.14 5.87 21.21
CA ARG A 112 5.36 6.02 22.03
C ARG A 112 5.11 6.54 23.44
N GLU A 113 4.06 7.31 23.65
CA GLU A 113 3.70 7.83 24.98
C GLU A 113 3.10 6.73 25.85
N GLU A 114 2.39 5.76 25.26
CA GLU A 114 1.67 4.71 25.97
C GLU A 114 2.40 3.37 26.03
N TYR A 115 3.29 3.06 25.09
CA TYR A 115 3.95 1.75 24.99
C TYR A 115 5.47 1.89 24.92
N PRO A 116 6.25 0.93 25.46
CA PRO A 116 7.66 0.81 25.15
C PRO A 116 7.85 0.47 23.67
N VAL A 117 8.60 1.30 22.95
CA VAL A 117 8.84 1.16 21.50
C VAL A 117 10.32 1.23 21.19
N LEU A 118 10.84 0.17 20.58
CA LEU A 118 12.22 0.07 20.10
C LEU A 118 12.31 0.36 18.60
N ASP A 119 13.39 1.00 18.18
CA ASP A 119 13.65 1.31 16.76
C ASP A 119 14.64 0.33 16.15
N TYR A 120 14.35 -0.15 14.95
CA TYR A 120 15.27 -1.00 14.21
C TYR A 120 15.23 -0.70 12.71
N GLY A 121 16.32 -1.04 12.01
CA GLY A 121 16.44 -0.86 10.57
C GLY A 121 16.53 -2.20 9.87
N CYS A 122 16.05 -2.25 8.61
CA CYS A 122 16.39 -3.32 7.69
C CYS A 122 17.92 -3.40 7.47
N ALA A 123 18.39 -4.46 6.82
CA ALA A 123 19.80 -4.66 6.53
C ALA A 123 20.46 -3.41 5.92
N GLY A 124 21.48 -2.86 6.60
CA GLY A 124 22.22 -1.66 6.18
C GLY A 124 21.47 -0.33 6.27
N CYS A 125 20.22 -0.32 6.75
CA CYS A 125 19.39 0.88 6.77
C CYS A 125 19.61 1.72 8.02
N THR A 126 20.04 2.97 7.82
CA THR A 126 20.26 3.94 8.90
C THR A 126 19.01 4.77 9.26
N MET A 127 17.92 4.67 8.50
CA MET A 127 16.65 5.38 8.77
C MET A 127 15.91 4.76 9.96
N ARG A 128 16.00 3.44 10.14
CA ARG A 128 15.40 2.71 11.27
C ARG A 128 13.89 3.01 11.45
N CYS A 129 13.13 2.94 10.36
CA CYS A 129 11.69 3.17 10.40
C CYS A 129 10.94 2.08 11.17
N GLY A 130 11.47 0.85 11.22
CA GLY A 130 10.86 -0.28 11.91
C GLY A 130 10.68 -0.02 13.41
N LYS A 131 9.58 -0.53 13.95
CA LYS A 131 9.19 -0.38 15.35
C LYS A 131 8.96 -1.75 15.95
N VAL A 132 9.46 -2.00 17.15
CA VAL A 132 9.01 -3.12 17.98
C VAL A 132 8.26 -2.52 19.16
N THR A 133 6.95 -2.73 19.19
CA THR A 133 6.06 -2.28 20.25
C THR A 133 5.86 -3.40 21.26
N ILE A 134 6.05 -3.09 22.53
CA ILE A 134 5.84 -4.03 23.63
C ILE A 134 4.44 -3.80 24.21
N VAL A 135 3.62 -4.86 24.26
CA VAL A 135 2.24 -4.78 24.74
C VAL A 135 1.90 -6.00 25.61
N GLU A 136 1.03 -5.80 26.60
CA GLU A 136 0.52 -6.90 27.43
C GLU A 136 -0.71 -7.55 26.78
N HIS A 137 -0.71 -8.87 26.65
CA HIS A 137 -1.84 -9.66 26.17
C HIS A 137 -1.93 -10.96 26.95
N GLU A 138 -3.12 -11.30 27.47
CA GLU A 138 -3.34 -12.51 28.30
C GLU A 138 -2.32 -12.63 29.45
N ASP A 139 -2.14 -11.56 30.23
CA ASP A 139 -1.20 -11.45 31.36
C ASP A 139 0.28 -11.70 30.99
N LYS A 140 0.63 -11.57 29.70
CA LYS A 140 2.00 -11.72 29.20
C LYS A 140 2.42 -10.53 28.37
N GLU A 141 3.68 -10.14 28.53
CA GLU A 141 4.30 -9.18 27.64
C GLU A 141 4.66 -9.85 26.31
N ILE A 142 4.24 -9.26 25.20
CA ILE A 142 4.60 -9.70 23.85
C ILE A 142 5.30 -8.56 23.09
N SER A 143 6.24 -8.93 22.24
CA SER A 143 6.90 -8.02 21.30
C SER A 143 6.23 -8.10 19.94
N VAL A 144 5.83 -6.95 19.39
CA VAL A 144 5.15 -6.83 18.11
C VAL A 144 5.98 -5.96 17.18
N ASP A 145 6.44 -6.51 16.06
CA ASP A 145 6.96 -5.71 14.95
C ASP A 145 5.80 -4.87 14.36
N GLY A 146 5.98 -3.56 14.27
CA GLY A 146 4.95 -2.58 13.90
C GLY A 146 4.23 -1.94 15.09
N PRO A 147 2.99 -1.45 14.90
CA PRO A 147 2.23 -1.47 13.64
C PRO A 147 2.66 -0.38 12.65
N GLU A 148 2.56 -0.68 11.36
CA GLU A 148 2.72 0.28 10.26
C GLU A 148 1.41 1.08 10.05
N TYR A 149 1.50 2.29 9.47
CA TYR A 149 0.35 3.18 9.20
C TYR A 149 -0.85 2.47 8.56
N GLU A 150 -0.59 1.72 7.49
CA GLU A 150 -1.62 0.98 6.74
C GLU A 150 -2.37 -0.01 7.63
N SER A 151 -1.68 -0.66 8.58
CA SER A 151 -2.32 -1.55 9.56
C SER A 151 -3.14 -0.77 10.58
N VAL A 152 -2.59 0.34 11.05
CA VAL A 152 -3.25 1.20 12.04
C VAL A 152 -4.56 1.77 11.48
N ALA A 153 -4.54 2.28 10.25
CA ALA A 153 -5.74 2.83 9.63
C ALA A 153 -6.74 1.72 9.22
N ALA A 154 -6.27 0.58 8.68
CA ALA A 154 -7.15 -0.51 8.23
C ALA A 154 -7.94 -1.16 9.38
N PHE A 155 -7.30 -1.36 10.54
CA PHE A 155 -7.95 -1.95 11.72
C PHE A 155 -8.50 -0.91 12.69
N GLY A 156 -8.00 0.32 12.62
CA GLY A 156 -8.45 1.42 13.46
C GLY A 156 -9.54 2.24 12.80
N THR A 157 -9.14 3.31 12.10
CA THR A 157 -10.06 4.32 11.54
C THR A 157 -11.09 3.71 10.59
N LEU A 158 -10.67 2.77 9.74
CA LEU A 158 -11.55 2.14 8.75
C LEU A 158 -12.62 1.25 9.40
N CYS A 159 -12.30 0.59 10.51
CA CYS A 159 -13.23 -0.24 11.30
C CYS A 159 -13.90 0.52 12.46
N GLY A 160 -13.59 1.80 12.65
CA GLY A 160 -14.09 2.62 13.76
C GLY A 160 -13.56 2.23 15.14
N VAL A 161 -12.43 1.50 15.22
CA VAL A 161 -11.81 1.05 16.47
C VAL A 161 -10.71 2.03 16.86
N PHE A 162 -10.90 2.79 17.95
CA PHE A 162 -9.94 3.79 18.44
C PHE A 162 -9.26 3.32 19.73
N ASP A 163 -8.75 2.09 19.72
CA ASP A 163 -8.02 1.45 20.82
C ASP A 163 -6.68 0.93 20.30
N SER A 164 -5.59 1.53 20.77
CA SER A 164 -4.24 1.25 20.25
C SER A 164 -3.80 -0.18 20.55
N LYS A 165 -4.13 -0.70 21.74
CA LYS A 165 -3.82 -2.06 22.13
C LYS A 165 -4.49 -3.04 21.17
N GLU A 166 -5.76 -2.83 20.87
CA GLU A 166 -6.49 -3.71 19.94
C GLU A 166 -5.91 -3.68 18.52
N VAL A 167 -5.54 -2.49 18.04
CA VAL A 167 -4.95 -2.32 16.72
C VAL A 167 -3.57 -2.97 16.63
N ILE A 168 -2.74 -2.83 17.67
CA ILE A 168 -1.44 -3.51 17.78
C ILE A 168 -1.63 -5.04 17.74
N LEU A 169 -2.59 -5.58 18.50
CA LEU A 169 -2.88 -7.02 18.53
C LEU A 169 -3.42 -7.52 17.20
N SER A 170 -4.29 -6.76 16.54
CA SER A 170 -4.82 -7.08 15.21
C SER A 170 -3.70 -7.15 14.16
N HIS A 171 -2.77 -6.20 14.20
CA HIS A 171 -1.57 -6.23 13.38
C HIS A 171 -0.69 -7.45 13.69
N HIS A 172 -0.42 -7.72 14.97
CA HIS A 172 0.37 -8.87 15.41
C HIS A 172 -0.21 -10.20 14.91
N MET A 173 -1.53 -10.40 15.02
CA MET A 173 -2.19 -11.60 14.53
C MET A 173 -2.02 -11.78 13.02
N CYS A 174 -2.04 -10.68 12.25
CA CYS A 174 -1.76 -10.74 10.81
C CYS A 174 -0.31 -11.12 10.53
N ASN A 175 0.65 -10.64 11.32
CA ASN A 175 2.06 -11.05 11.24
C ASN A 175 2.22 -12.56 11.52
N VAL A 176 1.59 -13.06 12.58
CA VAL A 176 1.64 -14.48 12.96
C VAL A 176 0.97 -15.37 11.91
N TYR A 177 -0.19 -14.97 11.38
CA TYR A 177 -0.91 -15.75 10.39
C TYR A 177 -0.38 -15.61 8.96
N GLY A 178 0.33 -14.52 8.66
CA GLY A 178 0.94 -14.28 7.36
C GLY A 178 -0.02 -13.78 6.28
N PHE A 179 -0.93 -12.85 6.61
CA PHE A 179 -1.80 -12.24 5.60
C PHE A 179 -1.88 -10.72 5.69
N ASP A 180 -2.32 -10.10 4.58
CA ASP A 180 -2.30 -8.66 4.36
C ASP A 180 -3.27 -7.92 5.27
N THR A 181 -2.73 -7.00 6.08
CA THR A 181 -3.49 -6.17 7.01
C THR A 181 -4.46 -5.24 6.27
N ILE A 182 -4.08 -4.72 5.10
CA ILE A 182 -4.94 -3.83 4.31
C ILE A 182 -6.15 -4.61 3.84
N SER A 183 -5.93 -5.71 3.13
CA SER A 183 -7.03 -6.50 2.56
C SER A 183 -7.90 -7.13 3.65
N GLY A 184 -7.30 -7.57 4.76
CA GLY A 184 -8.04 -8.06 5.94
C GLY A 184 -8.90 -6.97 6.58
N GLY A 185 -8.33 -5.80 6.87
CA GLY A 185 -9.07 -4.67 7.47
C GLY A 185 -10.16 -4.12 6.56
N VAL A 186 -9.90 -3.98 5.25
CA VAL A 186 -10.92 -3.57 4.27
C VAL A 186 -12.05 -4.61 4.17
N SER A 187 -11.74 -5.90 4.21
CA SER A 187 -12.75 -6.97 4.22
C SER A 187 -13.62 -6.92 5.48
N ILE A 188 -13.02 -6.72 6.65
CA ILE A 188 -13.77 -6.58 7.92
C ILE A 188 -14.63 -5.31 7.90
N ALA A 189 -14.05 -4.18 7.50
CA ALA A 189 -14.79 -2.91 7.40
C ALA A 189 -15.94 -2.99 6.38
N PHE A 190 -15.79 -3.74 5.29
CA PHE A 190 -16.87 -3.96 4.33
C PHE A 190 -18.02 -4.75 4.95
N LEU A 191 -17.72 -5.83 5.68
CA LEU A 191 -18.73 -6.59 6.41
C LEU A 191 -19.51 -5.69 7.39
N ILE A 192 -18.81 -4.87 8.17
CA ILE A 192 -19.45 -3.93 9.12
C ILE A 192 -20.32 -2.93 8.37
N TYR A 193 -19.81 -2.35 7.28
CA TYR A 193 -20.56 -1.42 6.44
C TYR A 193 -21.86 -2.02 5.90
N LEU A 194 -21.82 -3.25 5.39
CA LEU A 194 -23.01 -3.93 4.87
C LEU A 194 -24.05 -4.15 5.97
N VAL A 195 -23.64 -4.61 7.16
CA VAL A 195 -24.56 -4.83 8.28
C VAL A 195 -25.19 -3.52 8.77
N GLU A 196 -24.38 -2.48 8.98
CA GLU A 196 -24.83 -1.16 9.45
C GLU A 196 -25.79 -0.47 8.46
N ASN A 197 -25.72 -0.82 7.17
CA ASN A 197 -26.61 -0.30 6.13
C ASN A 197 -27.74 -1.27 5.74
N ASN A 198 -27.92 -2.38 6.47
CA ASN A 198 -28.94 -3.40 6.19
C ASN A 198 -28.85 -4.02 4.78
N LEU A 199 -27.64 -4.25 4.27
CA LEU A 199 -27.38 -4.80 2.94
C LEU A 199 -26.93 -6.27 3.02
N GLY A 200 -27.54 -7.15 2.22
CA GLY A 200 -27.15 -8.56 2.12
C GLY A 200 -27.32 -9.37 3.42
N ILE A 201 -28.17 -8.91 4.35
CA ILE A 201 -28.26 -9.40 5.73
C ILE A 201 -28.55 -10.91 5.82
N ASP A 202 -29.48 -11.42 5.02
CA ASP A 202 -29.86 -12.84 5.07
C ASP A 202 -28.70 -13.74 4.61
N ASN A 203 -27.98 -13.32 3.57
CA ASN A 203 -26.80 -14.03 3.09
C ASN A 203 -25.67 -13.98 4.12
N ILE A 204 -25.43 -12.81 4.74
CA ILE A 204 -24.44 -12.69 5.82
C ILE A 204 -24.79 -13.63 6.98
N LYS A 205 -26.04 -13.63 7.47
CA LYS A 205 -26.51 -14.50 8.56
C LYS A 205 -26.30 -15.98 8.26
N ALA A 206 -26.45 -16.40 6.99
CA ALA A 206 -26.25 -17.79 6.59
C ALA A 206 -24.81 -18.31 6.85
N HIS A 207 -23.83 -17.41 6.95
CA HIS A 207 -22.44 -17.76 7.24
C HIS A 207 -22.02 -17.50 8.69
N LEU A 208 -22.87 -16.85 9.49
CA LEU A 208 -22.63 -16.67 10.92
C LEU A 208 -22.85 -17.99 11.66
N LYS A 209 -21.93 -18.34 12.55
CA LYS A 209 -22.03 -19.54 13.40
C LYS A 209 -22.02 -19.18 14.88
N ASP A 210 -21.03 -18.41 15.27
CA ASP A 210 -20.72 -18.06 16.65
C ASP A 210 -20.57 -16.54 16.84
N ILE A 211 -20.99 -15.75 15.87
CA ILE A 211 -21.04 -14.29 15.91
C ILE A 211 -22.50 -13.92 15.66
N GLU A 212 -23.11 -13.19 16.60
CA GLU A 212 -24.42 -12.61 16.41
C GLU A 212 -24.31 -11.39 15.50
N ILE A 213 -25.32 -11.17 14.64
CA ILE A 213 -25.28 -10.05 13.70
C ILE A 213 -25.18 -8.68 14.41
N GLY A 214 -25.74 -8.56 15.62
CA GLY A 214 -25.67 -7.34 16.43
C GLY A 214 -24.27 -7.05 17.00
N GLU A 215 -23.36 -8.02 16.98
CA GLU A 215 -21.95 -7.80 17.30
C GLU A 215 -21.22 -7.09 16.15
N ILE A 216 -21.70 -7.23 14.91
CA ILE A 216 -21.07 -6.68 13.70
C ILE A 216 -21.42 -5.19 13.57
N LYS A 217 -20.67 -4.35 14.29
CA LYS A 217 -20.87 -2.91 14.36
C LYS A 217 -19.55 -2.16 14.48
N TRP A 218 -19.56 -0.87 14.14
CA TRP A 218 -18.37 -0.04 14.24
C TRP A 218 -17.81 0.01 15.67
N GLY A 219 -16.48 -0.03 15.79
CA GLY A 219 -15.80 0.11 17.07
C GLY A 219 -15.90 -1.09 18.00
N ASN A 220 -16.50 -2.22 17.58
CA ASN A 220 -16.46 -3.45 18.35
C ASN A 220 -15.06 -4.09 18.25
N LYS A 221 -14.24 -3.87 19.29
CA LYS A 221 -12.88 -4.40 19.38
C LYS A 221 -12.82 -5.93 19.41
N ASP A 222 -13.61 -6.57 20.28
CA ASP A 222 -13.54 -8.02 20.48
C ASP A 222 -13.93 -8.80 19.21
N LEU A 223 -14.80 -8.22 18.38
CA LEU A 223 -15.13 -8.74 17.06
C LEU A 223 -13.92 -8.78 16.12
N LEU A 224 -13.06 -7.77 16.18
CA LEU A 224 -11.93 -7.59 15.26
C LEU A 224 -10.96 -8.77 15.34
N LEU A 225 -10.44 -9.08 16.53
CA LEU A 225 -9.53 -10.21 16.74
C LEU A 225 -10.20 -11.54 16.38
N LYS A 226 -11.47 -11.70 16.74
CA LYS A 226 -12.25 -12.91 16.41
C LYS A 226 -12.40 -13.11 14.91
N LEU A 227 -12.65 -12.05 14.14
CA LEU A 227 -12.75 -12.12 12.68
C LEU A 227 -11.39 -12.40 12.03
N ILE A 228 -10.31 -11.79 12.51
CA ILE A 228 -8.94 -12.05 12.03
C ILE A 228 -8.58 -13.54 12.21
N ASP A 229 -8.87 -14.12 13.38
CA ASP A 229 -8.67 -15.55 13.65
C ASP A 229 -9.48 -16.44 12.69
N LYS A 230 -10.76 -16.10 12.48
CA LYS A 230 -11.64 -16.84 11.57
C LYS A 230 -11.24 -16.74 10.11
N ILE A 231 -10.72 -15.59 9.67
CA ILE A 231 -10.14 -15.43 8.33
C ILE A 231 -8.96 -16.38 8.17
N ALA A 232 -8.03 -16.36 9.13
CA ALA A 232 -6.83 -17.20 9.11
C ALA A 232 -7.19 -18.69 8.97
N LYS A 233 -8.20 -19.13 9.73
CA LYS A 233 -8.66 -20.53 9.80
C LYS A 233 -9.70 -20.89 8.73
N ARG A 234 -10.24 -19.90 8.00
CA ARG A 234 -11.38 -20.03 7.08
C ARG A 234 -12.61 -20.67 7.74
N GLU A 235 -12.99 -20.17 8.90
CA GLU A 235 -14.10 -20.70 9.69
C GLU A 235 -15.34 -19.80 9.64
N GLY A 236 -16.50 -20.39 9.31
CA GLY A 236 -17.77 -19.65 9.21
C GLY A 236 -17.66 -18.48 8.22
N ILE A 237 -18.09 -17.30 8.67
CA ILE A 237 -17.99 -16.04 7.91
C ILE A 237 -16.54 -15.73 7.48
N GLY A 238 -15.54 -16.17 8.26
CA GLY A 238 -14.12 -16.01 7.92
C GLY A 238 -13.71 -16.68 6.62
N ASN A 239 -14.41 -17.75 6.18
CA ASN A 239 -14.16 -18.35 4.86
C ASN A 239 -14.49 -17.39 3.72
N ILE A 240 -15.53 -16.56 3.88
CA ILE A 240 -15.95 -15.59 2.86
C ILE A 240 -15.03 -14.36 2.90
N LEU A 241 -14.71 -13.85 4.09
CA LEU A 241 -13.80 -12.71 4.23
C LEU A 241 -12.40 -13.05 3.70
N ALA A 242 -11.96 -14.31 3.80
CA ALA A 242 -10.69 -14.77 3.25
C ALA A 242 -10.61 -14.73 1.70
N GLU A 243 -11.72 -14.51 1.00
CA GLU A 243 -11.77 -14.37 -0.46
C GLU A 243 -11.59 -12.91 -0.95
N GLY A 244 -11.67 -11.92 -0.06
CA GLY A 244 -11.55 -10.49 -0.38
C GLY A 244 -12.85 -9.84 -0.88
N VAL A 245 -12.90 -8.51 -0.90
CA VAL A 245 -14.15 -7.74 -1.02
C VAL A 245 -14.87 -7.95 -2.35
N ARG A 246 -14.14 -8.21 -3.43
CA ARG A 246 -14.72 -8.55 -4.74
C ARG A 246 -15.57 -9.82 -4.67
N ALA A 247 -15.07 -10.84 -4.00
CA ALA A 247 -15.76 -12.11 -3.83
C ALA A 247 -16.88 -12.00 -2.79
N MET A 248 -16.63 -11.25 -1.70
CA MET A 248 -17.65 -10.96 -0.69
C MET A 248 -18.90 -10.30 -1.29
N ALA A 249 -18.73 -9.31 -2.17
CA ALA A 249 -19.87 -8.64 -2.79
C ALA A 249 -20.75 -9.61 -3.59
N LYS A 250 -20.13 -10.55 -4.30
CA LYS A 250 -20.83 -11.62 -5.03
C LYS A 250 -21.53 -12.60 -4.09
N GLU A 251 -20.84 -13.08 -3.06
CA GLU A 251 -21.38 -14.07 -2.11
C GLU A 251 -22.58 -13.50 -1.33
N PHE A 252 -22.46 -12.26 -0.85
CA PHE A 252 -23.53 -11.59 -0.12
C PHE A 252 -24.63 -11.01 -1.02
N GLN A 253 -24.48 -11.14 -2.34
CA GLN A 253 -25.42 -10.63 -3.35
C GLN A 253 -25.72 -9.15 -3.20
N VAL A 254 -24.68 -8.36 -2.94
CA VAL A 254 -24.76 -6.90 -2.87
C VAL A 254 -24.17 -6.28 -4.14
N ASP A 255 -24.43 -5.00 -4.35
CA ASP A 255 -23.89 -4.26 -5.49
C ASP A 255 -22.35 -4.33 -5.51
N PRO A 256 -21.73 -4.87 -6.59
CA PRO A 256 -20.28 -4.91 -6.74
C PRO A 256 -19.59 -3.54 -6.64
N GLU A 257 -20.29 -2.44 -6.94
CA GLU A 257 -19.74 -1.08 -6.84
C GLU A 257 -19.51 -0.61 -5.40
N LEU A 258 -20.02 -1.36 -4.41
CA LEU A 258 -19.74 -1.15 -2.98
C LEU A 258 -18.39 -1.74 -2.55
N ALA A 259 -17.79 -2.64 -3.35
CA ALA A 259 -16.54 -3.30 -2.99
C ALA A 259 -15.34 -2.37 -3.26
N ALA A 260 -14.64 -1.96 -2.20
CA ALA A 260 -13.53 -1.01 -2.28
C ALA A 260 -12.25 -1.68 -2.81
N HIS A 261 -12.16 -1.86 -4.13
CA HIS A 261 -11.00 -2.48 -4.79
C HIS A 261 -10.71 -1.88 -6.17
N VAL A 262 -9.49 -2.07 -6.67
CA VAL A 262 -9.18 -1.95 -8.12
C VAL A 262 -8.59 -3.27 -8.59
N LYS A 263 -9.14 -3.83 -9.68
CA LYS A 263 -8.78 -5.18 -10.20
C LYS A 263 -8.91 -6.29 -9.14
N GLY A 264 -9.72 -6.04 -8.12
CA GLY A 264 -9.97 -6.90 -6.97
C GLY A 264 -8.86 -6.96 -5.93
N LEU A 265 -7.90 -6.04 -5.97
CA LEU A 265 -7.03 -5.76 -4.84
C LEU A 265 -7.64 -4.62 -4.02
N GLU A 266 -7.82 -4.83 -2.73
CA GLU A 266 -8.45 -3.89 -1.80
C GLU A 266 -7.74 -2.53 -1.80
N MET A 267 -8.49 -1.46 -1.55
CA MET A 267 -7.92 -0.12 -1.46
C MET A 267 -6.99 0.03 -0.25
N PRO A 268 -5.81 0.64 -0.41
CA PRO A 268 -4.97 1.03 0.72
C PRO A 268 -5.54 2.24 1.47
N MET A 269 -4.91 2.60 2.59
CA MET A 269 -5.40 3.60 3.54
C MET A 269 -5.16 5.05 3.10
N HIS A 270 -5.24 5.30 1.79
CA HIS A 270 -5.12 6.61 1.18
C HIS A 270 -6.33 6.83 0.26
N ASP A 271 -7.24 7.68 0.71
CA ASP A 271 -8.51 7.96 0.06
C ASP A 271 -8.28 8.60 -1.31
N PRO A 272 -8.77 7.99 -2.41
CA PRO A 272 -8.54 8.52 -3.75
C PRO A 272 -9.07 9.95 -3.92
N ARG A 273 -10.09 10.36 -3.14
CA ARG A 273 -10.66 11.72 -3.19
C ARG A 273 -9.71 12.78 -2.61
N ALA A 274 -8.73 12.38 -1.80
CA ALA A 274 -7.75 13.30 -1.25
C ALA A 274 -6.64 13.65 -2.25
N PHE A 275 -6.30 12.73 -3.16
CA PHE A 275 -5.21 12.84 -4.13
C PHE A 275 -5.59 12.25 -5.50
N ALA A 276 -5.99 13.10 -6.44
CA ALA A 276 -6.42 12.69 -7.78
C ALA A 276 -5.32 11.97 -8.58
N GLY A 277 -4.05 12.34 -8.38
CA GLY A 277 -2.94 11.63 -9.02
C GLY A 277 -2.70 10.24 -8.41
N GLN A 278 -2.95 10.08 -7.11
CA GLN A 278 -2.92 8.77 -6.46
C GLN A 278 -4.07 7.88 -6.96
N ALA A 279 -5.26 8.46 -7.15
CA ALA A 279 -6.38 7.77 -7.78
C ALA A 279 -6.03 7.29 -9.21
N LEU A 280 -5.37 8.12 -10.03
CA LEU A 280 -4.87 7.70 -11.35
C LEU A 280 -3.84 6.55 -11.24
N SER A 281 -2.96 6.60 -10.24
CA SER A 281 -2.00 5.53 -9.96
C SER A 281 -2.72 4.20 -9.64
N TYR A 282 -3.74 4.22 -8.78
CA TYR A 282 -4.49 3.01 -8.44
C TYR A 282 -5.15 2.37 -9.65
N ILE A 283 -5.90 3.14 -10.45
CA ILE A 283 -6.66 2.59 -11.58
C ILE A 283 -5.74 2.05 -12.67
N THR A 284 -4.54 2.61 -12.85
CA THR A 284 -3.58 2.19 -13.89
C THR A 284 -2.59 1.12 -13.43
N CYS A 285 -2.55 0.79 -12.14
CA CYS A 285 -1.58 -0.16 -11.59
C CYS A 285 -1.90 -1.60 -12.06
N TYR A 286 -0.86 -2.30 -12.54
CA TYR A 286 -0.95 -3.66 -13.09
C TYR A 286 -1.44 -4.72 -12.09
N MET A 287 -1.21 -4.50 -10.78
CA MET A 287 -1.61 -5.43 -9.72
C MET A 287 -2.91 -5.04 -9.01
N GLY A 288 -3.54 -3.92 -9.39
CA GLY A 288 -4.65 -3.32 -8.65
C GLY A 288 -4.23 -2.21 -7.69
N ALA A 289 -5.10 -1.82 -6.75
CA ALA A 289 -4.89 -0.63 -5.91
C ALA A 289 -3.67 -0.76 -4.99
N SER A 290 -2.53 -0.20 -5.38
CA SER A 290 -1.29 -0.18 -4.58
C SER A 290 -0.70 1.23 -4.55
N HIS A 291 -0.43 1.75 -3.34
CA HIS A 291 0.21 3.05 -3.16
C HIS A 291 1.74 2.96 -3.38
N GLU A 292 2.34 1.80 -3.12
CA GLU A 292 3.79 1.59 -3.26
C GLU A 292 4.28 1.54 -4.71
N LYS A 293 3.42 1.12 -5.66
CA LYS A 293 3.81 1.11 -7.09
C LYS A 293 3.85 2.49 -7.72
N CYS A 294 3.27 3.48 -7.07
CA CYS A 294 3.48 4.90 -7.30
C CYS A 294 2.79 5.69 -6.18
N ASP A 295 3.63 6.22 -5.30
CA ASP A 295 3.35 7.00 -4.10
C ASP A 295 3.18 8.48 -4.45
N TRP A 296 2.31 8.76 -5.42
CA TRP A 296 2.12 10.11 -5.95
C TRP A 296 1.63 11.10 -4.89
N PHE A 297 0.84 10.64 -3.91
CA PHE A 297 0.43 11.45 -2.77
C PHE A 297 1.63 12.11 -2.07
N SER A 298 2.74 11.38 -1.91
CA SER A 298 3.98 11.88 -1.29
C SER A 298 4.66 12.96 -2.13
N ALA A 299 4.67 12.81 -3.45
CA ALA A 299 5.16 13.86 -4.35
C ALA A 299 4.26 15.11 -4.33
N GLU A 300 2.94 14.95 -4.22
CA GLU A 300 1.98 16.06 -4.16
C GLU A 300 2.10 16.88 -2.87
N MET A 301 2.32 16.22 -1.74
CA MET A 301 2.63 16.87 -0.46
C MET A 301 4.03 17.53 -0.43
N GLY A 302 4.87 17.26 -1.44
CA GLY A 302 6.23 17.80 -1.50
C GLY A 302 7.23 17.09 -0.59
N LEU A 303 6.96 15.84 -0.17
CA LEU A 303 7.91 15.05 0.62
C LEU A 303 9.17 14.70 -0.18
N PHE A 304 9.06 14.64 -1.50
CA PHE A 304 10.19 14.56 -2.44
C PHE A 304 9.80 15.20 -3.78
N SER A 305 10.81 15.46 -4.62
CA SER A 305 10.57 15.91 -6.00
C SER A 305 11.67 15.46 -6.96
N TYR A 306 11.28 15.21 -8.21
CA TYR A 306 12.17 14.99 -9.34
C TYR A 306 11.69 15.90 -10.48
N THR A 307 12.03 17.18 -10.40
CA THR A 307 11.55 18.23 -11.32
C THR A 307 11.84 17.90 -12.79
N ASN A 308 13.03 17.36 -13.08
CA ASN A 308 13.44 16.89 -14.41
C ASN A 308 12.57 15.74 -14.95
N LEU A 309 11.94 14.98 -14.06
CA LEU A 309 10.98 13.91 -14.39
C LEU A 309 9.53 14.38 -14.29
N ARG A 310 9.28 15.69 -14.10
CA ARG A 310 7.95 16.27 -13.90
C ARG A 310 7.21 15.72 -12.66
N ILE A 311 7.96 15.20 -11.68
CA ILE A 311 7.45 14.74 -10.39
C ILE A 311 7.64 15.87 -9.40
N LYS A 312 6.54 16.53 -9.03
CA LYS A 312 6.56 17.70 -8.16
C LYS A 312 5.20 17.90 -7.49
N SER A 313 5.19 18.70 -6.43
CA SER A 313 3.98 19.11 -5.74
C SER A 313 3.01 19.88 -6.64
N GLY A 314 1.75 19.91 -6.22
CA GLY A 314 0.67 20.62 -6.92
C GLY A 314 -0.67 20.40 -6.22
N ASP A 315 -1.75 20.86 -6.86
CA ASP A 315 -3.11 20.71 -6.34
C ASP A 315 -3.51 19.24 -6.22
N ARG A 316 -3.70 18.76 -5.00
CA ARG A 316 -4.06 17.36 -4.72
C ARG A 316 -5.38 16.91 -5.37
N THR A 317 -6.29 17.83 -5.66
CA THR A 317 -7.65 17.50 -6.13
C THR A 317 -7.77 17.35 -7.65
N THR A 318 -6.70 17.59 -8.40
CA THR A 318 -6.68 17.47 -9.87
C THR A 318 -5.32 17.07 -10.41
N ILE A 319 -5.23 16.17 -11.40
CA ILE A 319 -3.95 15.76 -12.00
C ILE A 319 -3.68 16.37 -13.38
N LYS A 320 -4.41 17.43 -13.75
CA LYS A 320 -4.31 18.06 -15.07
C LYS A 320 -2.85 18.44 -15.40
N SER A 321 -2.36 17.97 -16.55
CA SER A 321 -1.01 18.23 -17.08
C SER A 321 0.14 17.61 -16.28
N ARG A 322 -0.16 16.73 -15.32
CA ARG A 322 0.82 16.03 -14.47
C ARG A 322 0.80 14.51 -14.66
N GLU A 323 0.05 14.01 -15.64
CA GLU A 323 -0.08 12.58 -15.97
C GLU A 323 1.28 11.96 -16.32
N LYS A 324 2.15 12.68 -17.03
CA LYS A 324 3.53 12.22 -17.33
C LYS A 324 4.36 12.07 -16.06
N GLY A 325 4.11 12.87 -15.03
CA GLY A 325 4.77 12.75 -13.73
C GLY A 325 4.41 11.42 -13.05
N VAL A 326 3.13 11.06 -13.03
CA VAL A 326 2.66 9.77 -12.48
C VAL A 326 3.33 8.60 -13.21
N ILE A 327 3.38 8.64 -14.55
CA ILE A 327 4.06 7.63 -15.37
C ILE A 327 5.54 7.52 -15.01
N ASN A 328 6.23 8.66 -14.90
CA ASN A 328 7.65 8.67 -14.56
C ASN A 328 7.90 8.18 -13.14
N LEU A 329 7.00 8.45 -12.19
CA LEU A 329 7.12 7.92 -10.82
C LEU A 329 6.89 6.41 -10.80
N GLN A 330 5.91 5.87 -11.54
CA GLN A 330 5.74 4.42 -11.71
C GLN A 330 6.98 3.76 -12.34
N ASN A 331 7.61 4.43 -13.32
CA ASN A 331 8.85 3.94 -13.93
C ASN A 331 9.99 3.95 -12.91
N LEU A 332 10.11 5.00 -12.10
CA LEU A 332 11.09 5.10 -11.03
C LEU A 332 10.89 3.99 -9.98
N ARG A 333 9.65 3.75 -9.53
CA ARG A 333 9.35 2.66 -8.59
C ARG A 333 9.61 1.28 -9.17
N ALA A 334 9.40 1.08 -10.46
CA ALA A 334 9.79 -0.17 -11.11
C ALA A 334 11.31 -0.39 -11.11
N ILE A 335 12.10 0.69 -11.22
CA ILE A 335 13.56 0.66 -11.10
C ILE A 335 13.96 0.35 -9.65
N ASP A 336 13.36 1.06 -8.68
CA ASP A 336 13.62 0.84 -7.25
C ASP A 336 13.30 -0.61 -6.85
N ASP A 337 12.12 -1.12 -7.22
CA ASP A 337 11.69 -2.51 -7.00
C ASP A 337 12.71 -3.51 -7.58
N SER A 338 13.22 -3.23 -8.79
CA SER A 338 14.16 -4.14 -9.48
C SER A 338 15.57 -4.09 -8.89
N ALA A 339 15.99 -2.93 -8.40
CA ALA A 339 17.25 -2.73 -7.69
C ALA A 339 17.17 -3.16 -6.21
N VAL A 340 15.97 -3.52 -5.72
CA VAL A 340 15.68 -3.84 -4.31
C VAL A 340 16.01 -2.64 -3.40
N ASN A 341 15.70 -1.43 -3.88
CA ASN A 341 15.89 -0.19 -3.14
C ASN A 341 14.60 0.19 -2.41
N CYS A 342 14.72 0.52 -1.12
CA CYS A 342 13.62 1.10 -0.36
C CYS A 342 13.33 2.52 -0.88
N ASN A 343 12.06 2.78 -1.21
CA ASN A 343 11.60 4.06 -1.73
C ASN A 343 11.46 5.16 -0.67
N PHE A 344 11.43 4.87 0.63
CA PHE A 344 11.27 5.88 1.68
C PHE A 344 12.42 6.90 1.73
N ILE A 345 13.62 6.52 1.29
CA ILE A 345 14.77 7.43 1.24
C ILE A 345 14.63 8.43 0.08
N ASN A 346 13.99 8.03 -1.03
CA ASN A 346 13.85 8.86 -2.24
C ASN A 346 15.15 9.57 -2.66
N PRO A 347 16.24 8.83 -2.90
CA PRO A 347 17.49 9.44 -3.37
C PRO A 347 17.28 10.12 -4.72
N THR A 348 18.08 11.14 -5.03
CA THR A 348 17.99 11.80 -6.33
C THR A 348 18.17 10.79 -7.47
N PHE A 349 17.55 11.04 -8.64
CA PHE A 349 17.68 10.12 -9.78
C PHE A 349 19.13 9.95 -10.24
N ASP A 350 19.95 11.01 -10.09
CA ASP A 350 21.40 10.95 -10.32
C ASP A 350 22.11 10.00 -9.35
N HIS A 351 21.73 10.02 -8.06
CA HIS A 351 22.26 9.05 -7.10
C HIS A 351 21.85 7.62 -7.47
N ILE A 352 20.59 7.38 -7.88
CA ILE A 352 20.14 6.03 -8.27
C ILE A 352 20.99 5.49 -9.43
N ILE A 353 21.22 6.31 -10.46
CA ILE A 353 22.07 5.93 -11.60
C ILE A 353 23.49 5.62 -11.16
N LYS A 354 24.11 6.51 -10.37
CA LYS A 354 25.47 6.31 -9.85
C LYS A 354 25.58 4.99 -9.06
N HIS A 355 24.62 4.69 -8.19
CA HIS A 355 24.63 3.46 -7.39
C HIS A 355 24.49 2.21 -8.27
N ILE A 356 23.55 2.20 -9.21
CA ILE A 356 23.34 1.04 -10.09
C ILE A 356 24.57 0.81 -10.97
N ASN A 357 25.13 1.87 -11.56
CA ASN A 357 26.32 1.76 -12.41
C ASN A 357 27.54 1.28 -11.60
N ALA A 358 27.76 1.81 -10.39
CA ALA A 358 28.86 1.37 -9.52
C ALA A 358 28.69 -0.09 -9.05
N ALA A 359 27.46 -0.52 -8.76
CA ALA A 359 27.17 -1.89 -8.35
C ALA A 359 27.38 -2.88 -9.51
N THR A 360 26.88 -2.55 -10.70
CA THR A 360 26.74 -3.50 -11.80
C THR A 360 27.79 -3.38 -12.91
N GLY A 361 28.47 -2.23 -13.00
CA GLY A 361 29.36 -1.90 -14.12
C GLY A 361 28.62 -1.53 -15.42
N ILE A 362 27.29 -1.46 -15.40
CA ILE A 362 26.50 -1.02 -16.54
C ILE A 362 26.59 0.50 -16.66
N ASP A 363 26.69 1.04 -17.88
CA ASP A 363 26.73 2.48 -18.13
C ASP A 363 25.33 3.04 -18.45
N TYR A 364 24.44 3.03 -17.45
CA TYR A 364 23.14 3.66 -17.63
C TYR A 364 23.27 5.19 -17.62
N THR A 365 22.63 5.82 -18.59
CA THR A 365 22.27 7.24 -18.58
C THR A 365 20.88 7.45 -18.00
N LYS A 366 20.51 8.70 -17.71
CA LYS A 366 19.13 9.09 -17.32
C LYS A 366 18.07 8.54 -18.27
N LYS A 367 18.32 8.65 -19.58
CA LYS A 367 17.39 8.21 -20.62
C LYS A 367 17.26 6.69 -20.63
N THR A 368 18.39 5.98 -20.64
CA THR A 368 18.39 4.51 -20.74
C THR A 368 17.81 3.85 -19.49
N LEU A 369 18.09 4.38 -18.29
CA LEU A 369 17.52 3.83 -17.06
C LEU A 369 16.00 4.06 -17.00
N LEU A 370 15.52 5.25 -17.38
CA LEU A 370 14.09 5.51 -17.40
C LEU A 370 13.33 4.60 -18.39
N LEU A 371 13.95 4.26 -19.53
CA LEU A 371 13.41 3.28 -20.48
C LEU A 371 13.33 1.86 -19.88
N VAL A 372 14.23 1.49 -18.96
CA VAL A 372 14.11 0.22 -18.21
C VAL A 372 12.83 0.22 -17.36
N GLY A 373 12.57 1.30 -16.62
CA GLY A 373 11.35 1.44 -15.82
C GLY A 373 10.08 1.42 -16.68
N GLU A 374 10.12 2.03 -17.86
CA GLU A 374 9.03 2.00 -18.84
C GLU A 374 8.80 0.58 -19.39
N ARG A 375 9.87 -0.11 -19.80
CA ARG A 375 9.83 -1.51 -20.25
C ARG A 375 9.19 -2.42 -19.21
N ILE A 376 9.59 -2.30 -17.93
CA ILE A 376 9.06 -3.14 -16.85
C ILE A 376 7.55 -2.91 -16.69
N ASN A 377 7.09 -1.66 -16.66
CA ASN A 377 5.67 -1.35 -16.53
C ASN A 377 4.85 -1.81 -17.74
N THR A 378 5.38 -1.63 -18.96
CA THR A 378 4.72 -2.09 -20.19
C THR A 378 4.64 -3.62 -20.25
N LEU A 379 5.70 -4.33 -19.87
CA LEU A 379 5.70 -5.79 -19.79
C LEU A 379 4.67 -6.29 -18.77
N LYS A 380 4.58 -5.65 -17.59
CA LYS A 380 3.57 -5.98 -16.58
C LYS A 380 2.15 -5.72 -17.10
N ARG A 381 1.92 -4.63 -17.83
CA ARG A 381 0.63 -4.37 -18.48
C ARG A 381 0.29 -5.44 -19.52
N LEU A 382 1.25 -5.83 -20.36
CA LEU A 382 1.09 -6.89 -21.35
C LEU A 382 0.68 -8.21 -20.68
N ILE A 383 1.34 -8.59 -19.59
CA ILE A 383 0.98 -9.78 -18.79
C ILE A 383 -0.44 -9.64 -18.23
N SER A 384 -0.79 -8.49 -17.64
CA SER A 384 -2.14 -8.25 -17.12
C SER A 384 -3.21 -8.39 -18.22
N CYS A 385 -2.98 -7.83 -19.40
CA CYS A 385 -3.90 -7.95 -20.53
C CYS A 385 -4.04 -9.39 -21.04
N ASN A 386 -2.92 -10.13 -21.09
CA ASN A 386 -2.94 -11.54 -21.43
C ASN A 386 -3.69 -12.40 -20.39
N LEU A 387 -3.77 -11.93 -19.14
CA LEU A 387 -4.57 -12.54 -18.06
C LEU A 387 -6.01 -12.00 -17.98
N GLY A 388 -6.44 -11.19 -18.95
CA GLY A 388 -7.82 -10.74 -19.10
C GLY A 388 -8.13 -9.33 -18.55
N ILE A 389 -7.12 -8.58 -18.09
CA ILE A 389 -7.32 -7.17 -17.70
C ILE A 389 -7.49 -6.29 -18.93
N THR A 390 -8.55 -5.48 -18.94
CA THR A 390 -8.89 -4.58 -20.04
C THR A 390 -8.84 -3.12 -19.57
N ARG A 391 -9.15 -2.18 -20.48
CA ARG A 391 -9.35 -0.77 -20.11
C ARG A 391 -10.56 -0.56 -19.19
N ASP A 392 -11.58 -1.42 -19.24
CA ASP A 392 -12.74 -1.31 -18.35
C ASP A 392 -12.40 -1.57 -16.87
N ASP A 393 -11.28 -2.26 -16.60
CA ASP A 393 -10.77 -2.52 -15.25
C ASP A 393 -9.93 -1.36 -14.69
N ASP A 394 -9.60 -0.35 -15.49
CA ASP A 394 -8.87 0.85 -15.08
C ASP A 394 -9.84 1.93 -14.57
N ARG A 395 -10.62 1.59 -13.53
CA ARG A 395 -11.60 2.47 -12.92
C ARG A 395 -11.65 2.34 -11.40
N LEU A 396 -12.18 3.37 -10.75
CA LEU A 396 -12.61 3.29 -9.35
C LEU A 396 -14.06 2.78 -9.27
N PRO A 397 -14.37 1.89 -8.31
CA PRO A 397 -15.75 1.62 -7.90
C PRO A 397 -16.51 2.89 -7.49
N GLU A 398 -17.82 2.92 -7.73
CA GLU A 398 -18.65 4.09 -7.40
C GLU A 398 -18.53 4.50 -5.93
N HIS A 399 -18.47 3.53 -5.00
CA HIS A 399 -18.33 3.81 -3.56
C HIS A 399 -17.14 4.72 -3.23
N LEU A 400 -16.01 4.53 -3.91
CA LEU A 400 -14.78 5.29 -3.70
C LEU A 400 -14.77 6.65 -4.39
N ASN A 401 -15.73 6.90 -5.30
CA ASN A 401 -15.91 8.18 -5.97
C ASN A 401 -17.19 8.91 -5.51
N LYS A 402 -17.91 8.33 -4.54
CA LYS A 402 -19.09 8.95 -3.94
C LYS A 402 -18.67 10.22 -3.20
N VAL A 403 -19.36 11.31 -3.51
CA VAL A 403 -19.10 12.62 -2.92
C VAL A 403 -19.42 12.57 -1.43
N LEU A 404 -18.44 12.94 -0.60
CA LEU A 404 -18.65 13.10 0.83
C LEU A 404 -19.41 14.40 1.12
N LYS A 405 -20.30 14.34 2.11
CA LYS A 405 -21.14 15.47 2.55
C LYS A 405 -20.50 16.33 3.64
N SER A 406 -19.32 15.95 4.12
CA SER A 406 -18.57 16.62 5.17
C SER A 406 -17.10 16.20 5.09
N GLY A 407 -16.25 16.80 5.93
CA GLY A 407 -14.83 16.48 6.03
C GLY A 407 -13.95 17.19 5.00
N LYS A 408 -12.65 16.86 4.97
CA LYS A 408 -11.64 17.63 4.23
C LYS A 408 -11.66 17.44 2.71
N THR A 409 -12.47 16.49 2.22
CA THR A 409 -12.70 16.26 0.78
C THR A 409 -14.19 16.41 0.44
N GLU A 410 -14.95 17.17 1.24
CA GLU A 410 -16.34 17.50 0.95
C GLU A 410 -16.49 18.06 -0.47
N GLY A 411 -17.51 17.59 -1.19
CA GLY A 411 -17.81 18.07 -2.54
C GLY A 411 -16.86 17.58 -3.65
N ILE A 412 -15.77 16.87 -3.32
CA ILE A 412 -14.85 16.34 -4.33
C ILE A 412 -15.48 15.14 -5.04
N LYS A 413 -15.52 15.24 -6.38
CA LYS A 413 -15.82 14.14 -7.30
C LYS A 413 -14.67 13.99 -8.28
N LEU A 414 -14.13 12.80 -8.43
CA LEU A 414 -13.05 12.52 -9.36
C LEU A 414 -13.64 12.12 -10.71
N ASP A 415 -13.33 12.89 -11.75
CA ASP A 415 -13.46 12.44 -13.13
C ASP A 415 -12.07 12.39 -13.74
N LEU A 416 -11.53 11.18 -13.87
CA LEU A 416 -10.20 10.93 -14.40
C LEU A 416 -10.23 10.48 -15.87
N THR A 417 -11.37 10.51 -16.54
CA THR A 417 -11.53 9.96 -17.90
C THR A 417 -10.53 10.58 -18.88
N GLU A 418 -10.44 11.91 -18.90
CA GLU A 418 -9.51 12.62 -19.78
C GLU A 418 -8.04 12.46 -19.35
N ASN A 419 -7.78 12.29 -18.06
CA ASN A 419 -6.44 12.00 -17.56
C ASN A 419 -6.00 10.58 -17.97
N LEU A 420 -6.91 9.61 -17.92
CA LEU A 420 -6.66 8.23 -18.31
C LEU A 420 -6.38 8.14 -19.83
N LYS A 421 -7.15 8.82 -20.67
CA LYS A 421 -6.88 8.91 -22.13
C LYS A 421 -5.48 9.44 -22.41
N LYS A 422 -5.08 10.52 -21.72
CA LYS A 422 -3.73 11.08 -21.84
C LYS A 422 -2.67 10.11 -21.34
N TYR A 423 -2.91 9.46 -20.21
CA TYR A 423 -2.02 8.45 -19.64
C TYR A 423 -1.76 7.33 -20.65
N TYR A 424 -2.82 6.78 -21.26
CA TYR A 424 -2.74 5.75 -22.30
C TYR A 424 -1.95 6.21 -23.52
N LYS A 425 -2.28 7.40 -24.03
CA LYS A 425 -1.54 8.00 -25.15
C LYS A 425 -0.04 8.17 -24.85
N ILE A 426 0.30 8.61 -23.64
CA ILE A 426 1.70 8.82 -23.23
C ILE A 426 2.43 7.49 -23.05
N ARG A 427 1.74 6.47 -22.52
CA ARG A 427 2.26 5.11 -22.35
C ARG A 427 2.40 4.33 -23.66
N GLY A 428 1.78 4.80 -24.74
CA GLY A 428 1.66 4.05 -25.98
C GLY A 428 0.77 2.81 -25.80
N TRP A 429 -0.36 2.98 -25.11
CA TRP A 429 -1.37 1.94 -24.92
C TRP A 429 -2.64 2.29 -25.68
N ASP A 430 -3.25 1.28 -26.28
CA ASP A 430 -4.50 1.40 -27.01
C ASP A 430 -5.68 1.64 -26.05
N TRP A 431 -6.50 2.64 -26.37
CA TRP A 431 -7.61 3.07 -25.50
C TRP A 431 -8.77 2.06 -25.45
N GLU A 432 -9.05 1.38 -26.55
CA GLU A 432 -10.20 0.48 -26.62
C GLU A 432 -9.90 -0.83 -25.91
N THR A 433 -8.75 -1.41 -26.21
CA THR A 433 -8.34 -2.74 -25.72
C THR A 433 -7.55 -2.68 -24.42
N GLY A 434 -6.82 -1.58 -24.17
CA GLY A 434 -5.90 -1.45 -23.04
C GLY A 434 -4.53 -2.10 -23.26
N TRP A 435 -4.25 -2.65 -24.44
CA TRP A 435 -2.99 -3.29 -24.77
C TRP A 435 -1.91 -2.26 -25.11
N PRO A 436 -0.62 -2.50 -24.78
CA PRO A 436 0.47 -1.74 -25.38
C PRO A 436 0.44 -1.83 -26.90
N THR A 437 0.70 -0.74 -27.63
CA THR A 437 0.73 -0.78 -29.10
C THR A 437 1.97 -1.52 -29.60
N LYS A 438 1.91 -2.01 -30.83
CA LYS A 438 3.02 -2.71 -31.48
C LYS A 438 4.27 -1.83 -31.56
N GLU A 439 4.11 -0.55 -31.89
CA GLU A 439 5.19 0.42 -31.97
C GLU A 439 5.89 0.57 -30.62
N THR A 440 5.13 0.67 -29.52
CA THR A 440 5.69 0.75 -28.17
C THR A 440 6.42 -0.51 -27.74
N LEU A 441 5.91 -1.69 -28.12
CA LEU A 441 6.61 -2.97 -27.84
C LEU A 441 7.94 -3.04 -28.60
N GLU A 442 7.97 -2.66 -29.88
CA GLU A 442 9.18 -2.59 -30.70
C GLU A 442 10.19 -1.57 -30.14
N GLU A 443 9.75 -0.36 -29.78
CA GLU A 443 10.61 0.68 -29.16
C GLU A 443 11.22 0.22 -27.83
N LEU A 444 10.47 -0.54 -27.02
CA LEU A 444 10.92 -1.02 -25.73
C LEU A 444 11.67 -2.36 -25.81
N ASN A 445 11.72 -3.02 -26.96
CA ASN A 445 12.31 -4.36 -27.16
C ASN A 445 11.66 -5.42 -26.27
N ILE A 446 10.33 -5.56 -26.34
CA ILE A 446 9.53 -6.57 -25.62
C ILE A 446 9.02 -7.64 -26.59
#